data_AF-A0A0G0LUR3-F1
#
_entry.id   AF-A0A0G0LUR3-F1
#
_cell.length_a   1.000
_cell.length_b   1.000
_cell.length_c   1.000
_cell.angle_alpha   90.00
_cell.angle_beta   90.00
_cell.angle_gamma   90.00
#
_symmetry.space_group_name_H-M   'P 1'
#
loop_
_entity.id
_entity.type
_entity.pdbx_description
1 polymer ?
#
loop_
_entity_poly.entity_id
_entity_poly.type
_entity_poly.pdbx_seq_one_letter_code
_entity_poly.pdbx_strand_id
1 'polypeptide(L)'
;MNMNLPVELEQTGTTEVSLANGVTVTLPVCRPVFSLWDGPPLDFDYGKKPVLNYGNKPFFAELVILQILVKGGWNGVWVETYGGTHYLRSMPKGWTLQSEHVLIPEDKEELLRKIWKTAKTTACFDVFVWKDDQVLFCEVKNAGKDKLTGAQVRFIEGALACGVLPNSLLIAEW
;
A
#
# COMPACT_ATOMS: atom_id res chain seq x y z
N MET A 1 11.16 -4.09 17.63
CA MET A 1 12.13 -3.33 16.81
C MET A 1 11.33 -2.36 15.95
N ASN A 2 11.74 -1.09 15.89
CA ASN A 2 11.12 -0.13 14.97
C ASN A 2 11.64 -0.41 13.55
N MET A 3 10.74 -0.42 12.56
CA MET A 3 11.17 -0.45 11.15
C MET A 3 11.85 0.87 10.81
N ASN A 4 12.97 0.79 10.11
CA ASN A 4 13.67 1.96 9.61
C ASN A 4 13.06 2.35 8.26
N LEU A 5 12.11 3.28 8.28
CA LEU A 5 11.46 3.82 7.09
C LEU A 5 12.20 5.07 6.61
N PRO A 6 12.16 5.40 5.31
CA PRO A 6 12.62 6.69 4.81
C PRO A 6 11.95 7.86 5.55
N VAL A 7 12.65 8.99 5.68
CA VAL A 7 12.20 10.17 6.46
C VAL A 7 10.80 10.65 6.06
N GLU A 8 10.46 10.55 4.78
CA GLU A 8 9.17 10.95 4.24
C GLU A 8 8.01 10.08 4.75
N LEU A 9 8.30 8.83 5.16
CA LEU A 9 7.34 7.84 5.64
C LEU A 9 7.53 7.51 7.12
N GLU A 10 8.30 8.32 7.85
CA GLU A 10 8.42 8.18 9.30
C GLU A 10 7.05 8.29 9.97
N GLN A 11 6.88 7.52 11.04
CA GLN A 11 5.64 7.50 11.79
C GLN A 11 5.40 8.87 12.44
N THR A 12 4.29 9.51 12.11
CA THR A 12 3.85 10.80 12.67
C THR A 12 2.74 10.65 13.70
N GLY A 13 2.16 9.46 13.82
CA GLY A 13 1.12 9.17 14.81
C GLY A 13 0.65 7.72 14.75
N THR A 14 -0.54 7.49 15.30
CA THR A 14 -1.19 6.19 15.31
C THR A 14 -2.68 6.34 15.05
N THR A 15 -3.33 5.26 14.64
CA THR A 15 -4.78 5.16 14.55
C THR A 15 -5.27 3.86 15.19
N GLU A 16 -6.46 3.91 15.79
CA GLU A 16 -7.12 2.75 16.37
C GLU A 16 -8.09 2.15 15.35
N VAL A 17 -7.99 0.84 15.13
CA VAL A 17 -8.88 0.10 14.25
C VAL A 17 -9.60 -0.96 15.07
N SER A 18 -10.93 -0.84 15.15
CA SER A 18 -11.79 -1.87 15.74
C SER A 18 -11.97 -3.02 14.75
N LEU A 19 -11.57 -4.22 15.16
CA LEU A 19 -11.69 -5.46 14.39
C LEU A 19 -13.07 -6.09 14.61
N ALA A 20 -13.45 -7.04 13.75
CA ALA A 20 -14.76 -7.68 13.81
C ALA A 20 -14.96 -8.52 15.10
N ASN A 21 -13.87 -8.99 15.69
CA ASN A 21 -13.86 -9.72 16.96
C ASN A 21 -13.96 -8.82 18.22
N GLY A 22 -14.10 -7.50 18.05
CA GLY A 22 -14.19 -6.53 19.13
C GLY A 22 -12.85 -6.07 19.71
N VAL A 23 -11.73 -6.62 19.24
CA VAL A 23 -10.38 -6.15 19.60
C VAL A 23 -10.09 -4.85 18.86
N THR A 24 -9.46 -3.90 19.54
CA THR A 24 -8.91 -2.70 18.91
C THR A 24 -7.41 -2.86 18.76
N VAL A 25 -6.91 -2.62 17.55
CA VAL A 25 -5.47 -2.62 17.25
C VAL A 25 -5.01 -1.20 16.94
N THR A 26 -3.84 -0.84 17.46
CA THR A 26 -3.18 0.43 17.14
C THR A 26 -2.22 0.22 15.97
N LEU A 27 -2.41 0.98 14.89
CA LEU A 27 -1.57 0.95 13.70
C LEU A 27 -0.76 2.24 13.57
N PRO A 28 0.49 2.19 13.07
CA PRO A 28 1.27 3.39 12.77
C PRO A 28 0.63 4.19 11.62
N VAL A 29 0.77 5.51 11.71
CA VAL A 29 0.34 6.46 10.66
C VAL A 29 1.52 7.34 10.26
N CYS A 30 1.75 7.51 8.97
CA CYS A 30 2.63 8.54 8.41
C CYS A 30 1.81 9.57 7.61
N ARG A 31 2.32 10.80 7.52
CA ARG A 31 1.64 11.91 6.83
C ARG A 31 2.57 12.61 5.84
N PRO A 32 3.00 11.90 4.77
CA PRO A 32 3.84 12.51 3.76
C PRO A 32 3.08 13.63 3.05
N VAL A 33 3.80 14.69 2.68
CA VAL A 33 3.25 15.78 1.88
C VAL A 33 3.79 15.67 0.46
N PHE A 34 2.89 15.58 -0.51
CA PHE A 34 3.24 15.47 -1.92
C PHE A 34 2.72 16.66 -2.72
N SER A 35 3.50 17.11 -3.69
CA SER A 35 3.06 18.10 -4.66
C SER A 35 2.20 17.44 -5.75
N LEU A 36 1.16 18.12 -6.20
CA LEU A 36 0.40 17.69 -7.37
C LEU A 36 1.26 17.79 -8.64
N TRP A 37 1.00 16.92 -9.61
CA TRP A 37 1.59 17.01 -10.92
C TRP A 37 1.07 18.25 -11.67
N ASP A 38 2.00 19.08 -12.12
CA ASP A 38 1.75 20.33 -12.84
C ASP A 38 2.25 20.30 -14.30
N GLY A 39 2.76 19.15 -14.75
CA GLY A 39 3.20 18.95 -16.13
C GLY A 39 2.06 18.57 -17.09
N PRO A 40 2.41 18.08 -18.29
CA PRO A 40 1.41 17.72 -19.30
C PRO A 40 0.37 16.70 -18.80
N PRO A 41 -0.86 16.72 -19.34
CA PRO A 41 -1.87 15.70 -19.06
C PRO A 41 -1.33 14.29 -19.36
N LEU A 42 -1.75 13.32 -18.55
CA LEU A 42 -1.41 11.92 -18.78
C LEU A 42 -2.39 11.32 -19.78
N ASP A 43 -1.89 10.40 -20.62
CA ASP A 43 -2.73 9.60 -21.51
C ASP A 43 -3.71 8.70 -20.74
N PHE A 44 -3.35 8.36 -19.49
CA PHE A 44 -4.17 7.54 -18.60
C PHE A 44 -4.07 8.03 -17.14
N ASP A 45 -5.22 8.36 -16.55
CA ASP A 45 -5.35 8.93 -15.20
C ASP A 45 -6.12 8.03 -14.22
N TYR A 46 -6.36 6.77 -14.60
CA TYR A 46 -7.07 5.76 -13.80
C TYR A 46 -8.40 6.26 -13.23
N GLY A 47 -9.20 6.95 -14.05
CA GLY A 47 -10.50 7.46 -13.63
C GLY A 47 -10.38 8.74 -12.80
N LYS A 48 -9.55 9.68 -13.26
CA LYS A 48 -9.30 10.98 -12.60
C LYS A 48 -8.68 10.88 -11.22
N LYS A 49 -7.89 9.84 -10.97
CA LYS A 49 -7.11 9.72 -9.74
C LYS A 49 -6.11 10.89 -9.68
N PRO A 50 -5.93 11.53 -8.51
CA PRO A 50 -4.92 12.56 -8.37
C PRO A 50 -3.53 12.05 -8.78
N VAL A 51 -2.82 12.85 -9.56
CA VAL A 51 -1.46 12.56 -9.99
C VAL A 51 -0.51 13.49 -9.25
N LEU A 52 0.55 12.91 -8.70
CA LEU A 52 1.54 13.57 -7.86
C LEU A 52 2.87 13.71 -8.60
N ASN A 53 3.62 14.75 -8.27
CA ASN A 53 4.97 14.95 -8.76
C ASN A 53 5.96 14.28 -7.80
N TYR A 54 6.71 13.29 -8.30
CA TYR A 54 7.86 12.73 -7.60
C TYR A 54 9.08 12.67 -8.51
N GLY A 55 10.06 13.54 -8.25
CA GLY A 55 11.28 13.63 -9.05
C GLY A 55 11.03 14.08 -10.50
N ASN A 56 10.13 15.07 -10.68
CA ASN A 56 9.70 15.60 -11.99
C ASN A 56 9.05 14.54 -12.87
N LYS A 57 8.36 13.58 -12.25
CA LYS A 57 7.60 12.53 -12.94
C LYS A 57 6.22 12.36 -12.30
N PRO A 58 5.19 12.05 -13.12
CA PRO A 58 3.84 11.84 -12.62
C PRO A 58 3.68 10.43 -12.03
N PHE A 59 3.08 10.35 -10.84
CA PHE A 59 2.78 9.09 -10.17
C PHE A 59 1.45 9.15 -9.41
N PHE A 60 0.75 8.01 -9.29
CA PHE A 60 -0.27 7.84 -8.25
C PHE A 60 0.38 7.74 -6.87
N ALA A 61 -0.35 8.07 -5.81
CA ALA A 61 0.17 8.12 -4.44
C ALA A 61 0.82 6.81 -3.97
N GLU A 62 0.24 5.67 -4.32
CA GLU A 62 0.76 4.33 -4.02
C GLU A 62 2.12 4.11 -4.67
N LEU A 63 2.29 4.60 -5.90
CA LEU A 63 3.55 4.50 -6.62
C LEU A 63 4.58 5.49 -6.07
N VAL A 64 4.20 6.69 -5.62
CA VAL A 64 5.13 7.60 -4.92
C VAL A 64 5.68 6.93 -3.67
N ILE A 65 4.80 6.37 -2.83
CA ILE A 65 5.18 5.66 -1.60
C ILE A 65 6.08 4.47 -1.92
N LEU A 66 5.74 3.67 -2.93
CA LEU A 66 6.58 2.56 -3.41
C LEU A 66 7.97 3.05 -3.83
N GLN A 67 8.07 4.15 -4.59
CA GLN A 67 9.36 4.67 -5.03
C GLN A 67 10.23 5.17 -3.86
N ILE A 68 9.62 5.80 -2.86
CA ILE A 68 10.32 6.22 -1.63
C ILE A 68 10.90 5.00 -0.90
N LEU A 69 10.10 3.96 -0.70
CA LEU A 69 10.53 2.72 -0.05
C LEU A 69 11.64 2.02 -0.85
N VAL A 70 11.50 1.93 -2.17
CA VAL A 70 12.52 1.33 -3.05
C VAL A 70 13.83 2.09 -2.98
N LYS A 71 13.82 3.43 -2.96
CA LYS A 71 15.03 4.23 -2.73
C LYS A 71 15.65 4.00 -1.35
N GLY A 72 14.84 3.68 -0.33
CA GLY A 72 15.26 3.25 1.00
C GLY A 72 15.81 1.81 1.07
N GLY A 73 15.97 1.14 -0.08
CA GLY A 73 16.50 -0.22 -0.17
C GLY A 73 15.46 -1.31 0.09
N TRP A 74 14.17 -0.99 0.00
CA TRP A 74 13.11 -1.99 -0.01
C TRP A 74 12.88 -2.52 -1.43
N ASN A 75 12.24 -3.67 -1.55
CA ASN A 75 11.65 -4.15 -2.79
C ASN A 75 10.14 -4.26 -2.59
N GLY A 76 9.33 -4.13 -3.63
CA GLY A 76 7.89 -4.25 -3.48
C GLY A 76 7.10 -3.93 -4.73
N VAL A 77 5.79 -3.85 -4.53
CA VAL A 77 4.79 -3.65 -5.57
C VAL A 77 3.60 -2.85 -5.04
N TRP A 78 2.92 -2.13 -5.93
CA TRP A 78 1.52 -1.76 -5.75
C TRP A 78 0.68 -3.00 -6.04
N VAL A 79 -0.20 -3.36 -5.12
CA VAL A 79 -1.17 -4.46 -5.22
C VAL A 79 -2.52 -3.88 -5.64
N GLU A 80 -2.87 -4.04 -6.92
CA GLU A 80 -4.21 -3.76 -7.42
C GLU A 80 -5.04 -5.05 -7.35
N THR A 81 -6.27 -4.95 -6.82
CA THR A 81 -7.15 -6.11 -6.58
C THR A 81 -8.50 -5.97 -7.30
N TYR A 82 -8.75 -4.83 -7.95
CA TYR A 82 -9.93 -4.59 -8.76
C TYR A 82 -9.82 -5.27 -10.13
N GLY A 83 -10.79 -6.14 -10.46
CA GLY A 83 -10.80 -6.87 -11.74
C GLY A 83 -9.78 -8.01 -11.85
N GLY A 84 -9.00 -8.27 -10.80
CA GLY A 84 -7.93 -9.26 -10.76
C GLY A 84 -6.85 -8.84 -9.77
N THR A 85 -5.93 -9.73 -9.40
CA THR A 85 -4.76 -9.37 -8.60
C THR A 85 -3.59 -9.02 -9.53
N HIS A 86 -3.18 -7.77 -9.51
CA HIS A 86 -2.06 -7.27 -10.30
C HIS A 86 -1.00 -6.63 -9.40
N TYR A 87 0.26 -6.99 -9.65
CA TYR A 87 1.40 -6.41 -8.96
C TYR A 87 2.10 -5.46 -9.91
N LEU A 88 2.18 -4.17 -9.56
CA LEU A 88 2.73 -3.14 -10.42
C LEU A 88 3.93 -2.45 -9.76
N ARG A 89 4.89 -2.01 -10.58
CA ARG A 89 6.02 -1.16 -10.13
C ARG A 89 6.11 0.18 -10.86
N SER A 90 5.19 0.42 -11.78
CA SER A 90 5.16 1.60 -12.64
C SER A 90 3.72 2.06 -12.87
N MET A 91 3.60 3.28 -13.39
CA MET A 91 2.30 3.80 -13.82
C MET A 91 1.68 2.89 -14.88
N PRO A 92 0.39 2.55 -14.74
CA PRO A 92 -0.32 1.81 -15.75
C PRO A 92 -0.58 2.70 -16.97
N LYS A 93 -0.75 2.07 -18.14
CA LYS A 93 -1.03 2.74 -19.42
C LYS A 93 -2.46 2.53 -19.90
N GLY A 94 -3.24 1.72 -19.17
CA GLY A 94 -4.64 1.46 -19.45
C GLY A 94 -5.27 0.54 -18.42
N TRP A 95 -6.53 0.19 -18.64
CA TRP A 95 -7.32 -0.66 -17.74
C TRP A 95 -6.89 -2.14 -17.73
N THR A 96 -6.17 -2.59 -18.75
CA THR A 96 -5.70 -3.97 -18.84
C THR A 96 -4.30 -4.09 -18.24
N LEU A 97 -4.23 -4.42 -16.96
CA LEU A 97 -2.99 -4.46 -16.18
C LEU A 97 -2.14 -5.72 -16.39
N GLN A 98 -2.63 -6.69 -17.18
CA GLN A 98 -1.96 -7.98 -17.39
C GLN A 98 -0.55 -7.82 -17.99
N SER A 99 -0.34 -6.86 -18.90
CA SER A 99 0.97 -6.60 -19.50
C SER A 99 1.94 -5.87 -18.57
N GLU A 100 1.45 -5.34 -17.46
CA GLU A 100 2.22 -4.56 -16.47
C GLU A 100 2.41 -5.32 -15.15
N HIS A 101 1.74 -6.45 -15.01
CA HIS A 101 1.89 -7.37 -13.89
C HIS A 101 3.33 -7.87 -13.82
N VAL A 102 3.95 -7.75 -12.64
CA VAL A 102 5.26 -8.31 -12.34
C VAL A 102 5.13 -9.49 -11.39
N LEU A 103 6.02 -10.47 -11.52
CA LEU A 103 6.12 -11.54 -10.54
C LEU A 103 6.78 -11.01 -9.25
N ILE A 104 6.29 -11.50 -8.11
CA ILE A 104 6.90 -11.30 -6.80
C ILE A 104 7.48 -12.63 -6.29
N PRO A 105 8.38 -12.62 -5.29
CA PRO A 105 8.87 -13.86 -4.69
C PRO A 105 7.74 -14.75 -4.18
N GLU A 106 7.88 -16.07 -4.35
CA GLU A 106 6.83 -17.06 -4.04
C GLU A 106 6.37 -16.97 -2.58
N ASP A 107 7.31 -16.84 -1.64
CA ASP A 107 7.03 -16.72 -0.21
C ASP A 107 6.18 -15.46 0.14
N LYS A 108 6.37 -14.37 -0.61
CA LYS A 108 5.58 -13.14 -0.47
C LYS A 108 4.17 -13.31 -1.05
N GLU A 109 4.05 -14.01 -2.17
CA GLU A 109 2.75 -14.35 -2.75
C GLU A 109 1.97 -15.33 -1.88
N GLU A 110 2.64 -16.33 -1.32
CA GLU A 110 2.08 -17.28 -0.34
C GLU A 110 1.56 -16.58 0.90
N LEU A 111 2.31 -15.60 1.43
CA LEU A 111 1.84 -14.76 2.54
C LEU A 111 0.54 -14.03 2.18
N LEU A 112 0.46 -13.38 1.02
CA LEU A 112 -0.76 -12.71 0.55
C LEU A 112 -1.93 -13.70 0.43
N ARG A 113 -1.71 -14.86 -0.21
CA ARG A 113 -2.74 -15.91 -0.35
C ARG A 113 -3.23 -16.39 1.02
N LYS A 114 -2.32 -16.58 1.97
CA LYS A 114 -2.64 -16.98 3.34
C LYS A 114 -3.49 -15.91 4.04
N ILE A 115 -3.13 -14.64 3.91
CA ILE A 115 -3.90 -13.51 4.47
C ILE A 115 -5.29 -13.46 3.86
N TRP A 116 -5.42 -13.50 2.53
CA TRP A 116 -6.73 -13.46 1.85
C TRP A 116 -7.64 -14.61 2.23
N LYS A 117 -7.08 -15.83 2.33
CA LYS A 117 -7.82 -17.02 2.78
C LYS A 117 -8.33 -16.83 4.22
N THR A 118 -7.48 -16.34 5.12
CA THR A 118 -7.82 -16.10 6.53
C THR A 118 -8.86 -14.97 6.67
N ALA A 119 -8.64 -13.86 5.96
CA ALA A 119 -9.49 -12.67 5.97
C ALA A 119 -10.80 -12.83 5.20
N LYS A 120 -10.91 -13.89 4.38
CA LYS A 120 -12.03 -14.12 3.44
C LYS A 120 -12.30 -12.90 2.55
N THR A 121 -11.24 -12.30 2.04
CA THR A 121 -11.30 -11.16 1.11
C THR A 121 -10.04 -11.12 0.26
N THR A 122 -10.15 -10.62 -0.97
CA THR A 122 -8.99 -10.29 -1.82
C THR A 122 -8.56 -8.84 -1.68
N ALA A 123 -9.24 -8.03 -0.86
CA ALA A 123 -8.77 -6.68 -0.55
C ALA A 123 -7.37 -6.77 0.06
N CYS A 124 -6.53 -5.82 -0.29
CA CYS A 124 -5.16 -5.69 0.19
C CYS A 124 -4.89 -4.22 0.48
N PHE A 125 -3.90 -3.96 1.32
CA PHE A 125 -3.28 -2.64 1.36
C PHE A 125 -2.57 -2.36 0.04
N ASP A 126 -2.57 -1.10 -0.37
CA ASP A 126 -2.12 -0.72 -1.70
C ASP A 126 -0.65 -1.07 -1.97
N VAL A 127 0.26 -0.82 -1.03
CA VAL A 127 1.68 -1.09 -1.22
C VAL A 127 2.11 -2.27 -0.36
N PHE A 128 2.77 -3.26 -0.98
CA PHE A 128 3.40 -4.38 -0.27
C PHE A 128 4.89 -4.41 -0.60
N VAL A 129 5.71 -4.20 0.43
CA VAL A 129 7.17 -4.18 0.33
C VAL A 129 7.82 -5.14 1.31
N TRP A 130 9.06 -5.51 1.02
CA TRP A 130 9.90 -6.36 1.84
C TRP A 130 11.37 -5.92 1.78
N LYS A 131 12.09 -6.20 2.84
CA LYS A 131 13.53 -5.97 2.98
C LYS A 131 14.07 -6.97 3.99
N ASP A 132 15.01 -7.80 3.55
CA ASP A 132 15.47 -8.95 4.34
C ASP A 132 14.25 -9.80 4.80
N ASP A 133 14.14 -10.10 6.10
CA ASP A 133 13.02 -10.84 6.69
C ASP A 133 11.81 -9.95 7.05
N GLN A 134 11.88 -8.64 6.77
CA GLN A 134 10.81 -7.70 7.09
C GLN A 134 9.81 -7.56 5.95
N VAL A 135 8.55 -7.40 6.32
CA VAL A 135 7.46 -7.02 5.43
C VAL A 135 6.76 -5.78 5.95
N LEU A 136 6.25 -4.98 5.03
CA LEU A 136 5.44 -3.81 5.32
C LEU A 136 4.32 -3.71 4.28
N PHE A 137 3.11 -3.51 4.77
CA PHE A 137 1.95 -3.15 3.99
C PHE A 137 1.63 -1.68 4.27
N CYS A 138 1.43 -0.87 3.23
CA CYS A 138 0.98 0.51 3.35
C CYS A 138 -0.38 0.68 2.67
N GLU A 139 -1.38 1.07 3.45
CA GLU A 139 -2.66 1.54 2.92
C GLU A 139 -2.57 3.04 2.67
N VAL A 140 -2.91 3.47 1.46
CA VAL A 140 -2.74 4.85 1.02
C VAL A 140 -4.11 5.53 1.01
N LYS A 141 -4.21 6.66 1.73
CA LYS A 141 -5.46 7.39 1.91
C LYS A 141 -5.26 8.85 1.59
N ASN A 142 -6.16 9.43 0.80
CA ASN A 142 -6.22 10.88 0.67
C ASN A 142 -6.82 11.47 1.95
N ALA A 143 -6.04 12.33 2.63
CA ALA A 143 -6.40 12.86 3.93
C ALA A 143 -7.77 13.57 3.90
N GLY A 144 -8.66 13.17 4.82
CA GLY A 144 -10.00 13.76 4.97
C GLY A 144 -11.04 13.32 3.93
N LYS A 145 -10.66 12.53 2.92
CA LYS A 145 -11.60 11.99 1.93
C LYS A 145 -11.84 10.49 2.09
N ASP A 146 -10.77 9.75 2.36
CA ASP A 146 -10.84 8.30 2.39
C ASP A 146 -10.83 7.76 3.83
N LYS A 147 -11.51 6.64 4.04
CA LYS A 147 -11.51 5.89 5.30
C LYS A 147 -11.22 4.42 5.01
N LEU A 148 -10.75 3.69 6.01
CA LEU A 148 -10.64 2.24 5.93
C LEU A 148 -12.01 1.63 5.65
N THR A 149 -12.07 0.76 4.65
CA THR A 149 -13.29 0.01 4.33
C THR A 149 -13.39 -1.24 5.21
N GLY A 150 -14.58 -1.81 5.34
CA GLY A 150 -14.76 -3.07 6.07
C GLY A 150 -13.94 -4.23 5.48
N ALA A 151 -13.62 -4.21 4.18
CA ALA A 151 -12.75 -5.21 3.57
C ALA A 151 -11.27 -5.01 3.97
N GLN A 152 -10.82 -3.76 4.09
CA GLN A 152 -9.48 -3.44 4.58
C GLN A 152 -9.33 -3.76 6.07
N VAL A 153 -10.37 -3.56 6.88
CA VAL A 153 -10.39 -4.01 8.28
C VAL A 153 -10.26 -5.54 8.38
N ARG A 154 -10.95 -6.30 7.50
CA ARG A 154 -10.76 -7.76 7.43
C ARG A 154 -9.36 -8.15 7.00
N PHE A 155 -8.75 -7.41 6.06
CA PHE A 155 -7.36 -7.64 5.66
C PHE A 155 -6.41 -7.44 6.85
N ILE A 156 -6.58 -6.37 7.64
CA ILE A 156 -5.82 -6.14 8.88
C ILE A 156 -5.95 -7.33 9.83
N GLU A 157 -7.18 -7.76 10.11
CA GLU A 157 -7.44 -8.91 11.00
C GLU A 157 -6.77 -10.20 10.50
N GLY A 158 -6.87 -10.49 9.20
CA GLY A 158 -6.24 -11.66 8.59
C GLY A 158 -4.72 -11.58 8.56
N ALA A 159 -4.14 -10.39 8.35
CA ALA A 159 -2.71 -10.16 8.40
C ALA A 159 -2.14 -10.46 9.78
N LEU A 160 -2.77 -9.92 10.83
CA LEU A 160 -2.40 -10.18 12.22
C LEU A 160 -2.51 -11.67 12.57
N ALA A 161 -3.60 -12.33 12.17
CA ALA A 161 -3.78 -13.78 12.36
C ALA A 161 -2.74 -14.63 11.60
N CYS A 162 -2.13 -14.08 10.54
CA CYS A 162 -1.06 -14.74 9.79
C CYS A 162 0.35 -14.47 10.36
N GLY A 163 0.46 -13.67 11.43
CA GLY A 163 1.72 -13.34 12.09
C GLY A 163 2.36 -12.03 11.61
N VAL A 164 1.67 -11.23 10.79
CA VAL A 164 2.13 -9.88 10.45
C VAL A 164 2.02 -9.00 11.70
N LEU A 165 3.07 -8.27 12.03
CA LEU A 165 3.07 -7.38 13.19
C LEU A 165 2.23 -6.12 12.92
N PRO A 166 1.55 -5.53 13.93
CA PRO A 166 0.83 -4.27 13.76
C PRO A 166 1.70 -3.14 13.18
N ASN A 167 2.97 -3.08 13.57
CA ASN A 167 3.91 -2.08 13.03
C ASN A 167 4.21 -2.28 11.54
N SER A 168 3.94 -3.46 10.97
CA SER A 168 4.05 -3.77 9.53
C SER A 168 2.79 -3.43 8.74
N LEU A 169 1.80 -2.79 9.36
CA LEU A 169 0.56 -2.33 8.73
C LEU A 169 0.47 -0.80 8.88
N LEU A 170 1.05 -0.08 7.94
CA LEU A 170 1.15 1.39 7.95
C LEU A 170 -0.04 2.01 7.23
N ILE A 171 -0.62 3.06 7.81
CA ILE A 171 -1.54 3.95 7.11
C ILE A 171 -0.76 5.18 6.65
N ALA A 172 -0.76 5.45 5.35
CA ALA A 172 -0.15 6.63 4.75
C ALA A 172 -1.25 7.62 4.32
N GLU A 173 -1.44 8.66 5.13
CA GLU A 173 -2.42 9.73 4.87
C GLU A 173 -1.70 10.91 4.20
N TRP A 174 -1.98 11.17 2.93
CA TRP A 174 -1.31 12.23 2.15
C TRP A 174 -2.27 13.34 1.69
#